data_AF-A0A1W9YWR3-F1
#
_entry.id   AF-A0A1W9YWR3-F1
#
_cell.length_a   1.000
_cell.length_b   1.000
_cell.length_c   1.000
_cell.angle_alpha   90.00
_cell.angle_beta   90.00
_cell.angle_gamma   90.00
#
_symmetry.space_group_name_H-M   'P 1'
#
loop_
_entity.id
_entity.type
_entity.pdbx_description
1 polymer ?
#
loop_
_entity_poly.entity_id
_entity_poly.type
_entity_poly.pdbx_seq_one_letter_code
_entity_poly.pdbx_strand_id
1 'polypeptide(L)'
;GTVIDVQVFTRDGVERDSRALSIEKMQLDQIRKDLNEEFRIVEGATFERLRAALVGAKAEGGPALKKGTEITDDYLDGLERGQWFKLRMADDALNEQLEKAQAYISDRRQLLDDKFEDKKRKLQQGDDLAPG
;
A
#
# COMPACT_ATOMS: atom_id res chain seq x y z
N GLY A 1 -14.11 -1.90 -41.88
CA GLY A 1 -13.87 -0.82 -40.91
C GLY A 1 -13.98 -1.42 -39.53
N THR A 2 -12.94 -1.28 -38.72
CA THR A 2 -12.89 -1.85 -37.37
C THR A 2 -13.63 -0.92 -36.42
N VAL A 3 -14.65 -1.44 -35.74
CA VAL A 3 -15.40 -0.70 -34.71
C VAL A 3 -14.47 -0.53 -33.51
N ILE A 4 -14.15 0.71 -33.16
CA ILE A 4 -13.37 1.06 -31.96
C ILE A 4 -14.36 1.69 -30.99
N ASP A 5 -14.63 0.93 -29.94
CA ASP A 5 -15.33 1.28 -28.69
C ASP A 5 -16.82 1.69 -28.78
N VAL A 6 -17.66 1.01 -27.98
CA VAL A 6 -19.10 1.29 -27.85
C VAL A 6 -19.37 1.73 -26.43
N GLN A 7 -19.61 3.03 -26.25
CA GLN A 7 -19.98 3.62 -24.97
C GLN A 7 -21.51 3.69 -24.88
N VAL A 8 -22.10 2.88 -24.00
CA VAL A 8 -23.54 2.84 -23.77
C VAL A 8 -23.91 3.81 -22.65
N PHE A 9 -24.77 4.77 -22.94
CA PHE A 9 -25.39 5.68 -21.96
C PHE A 9 -26.83 5.19 -21.72
N THR A 10 -27.16 4.80 -20.48
CA THR A 10 -28.53 4.44 -20.07
C THR A 10 -29.18 5.58 -19.28
N ARG A 11 -30.49 5.80 -19.51
CA ARG A 11 -31.29 6.89 -18.94
C ARG A 11 -31.90 6.46 -17.59
N ASP A 12 -31.95 7.41 -16.67
CA ASP A 12 -32.40 7.33 -15.27
C ASP A 12 -33.65 6.49 -15.01
N GLY A 13 -33.56 5.55 -14.06
CA GLY A 13 -34.68 4.75 -13.54
C GLY A 13 -34.54 3.21 -13.65
N VAL A 14 -33.45 2.70 -14.21
CA VAL A 14 -33.20 1.25 -14.33
C VAL A 14 -32.33 0.79 -13.16
N GLU A 15 -32.80 -0.18 -12.38
CA GLU A 15 -31.97 -0.88 -11.39
C GLU A 15 -30.63 -1.25 -12.06
N ARG A 16 -29.50 -0.88 -11.43
CA ARG A 16 -28.17 -1.12 -12.00
C ARG A 16 -28.10 -2.55 -12.53
N ASP A 17 -28.01 -2.66 -13.85
CA ASP A 17 -28.01 -3.95 -14.53
C ASP A 17 -26.90 -4.81 -13.92
N SER A 18 -27.16 -6.10 -13.69
CA SER A 18 -26.17 -7.02 -13.10
C SER A 18 -24.80 -6.96 -13.80
N ARG A 19 -24.80 -6.62 -15.10
CA ARG A 19 -23.60 -6.35 -15.87
C ARG A 19 -22.87 -5.07 -15.44
N ALA A 20 -23.58 -3.97 -15.20
CA ALA A 20 -23.00 -2.70 -14.75
C ALA A 20 -22.35 -2.86 -13.37
N LEU A 21 -23.03 -3.52 -12.42
CA LEU A 21 -22.46 -3.82 -11.09
C LEU A 21 -21.21 -4.70 -11.18
N SER A 22 -21.20 -5.68 -12.11
CA SER A 22 -20.03 -6.53 -12.31
C SER A 22 -18.85 -5.77 -12.90
N ILE A 23 -19.09 -4.84 -13.83
CA ILE A 23 -18.04 -3.98 -14.41
C ILE A 23 -17.46 -3.04 -13.35
N GLU A 24 -18.32 -2.40 -12.55
CA GLU A 24 -17.93 -1.51 -11.46
C GLU A 24 -17.05 -2.25 -10.44
N LYS A 25 -17.46 -3.46 -10.03
CA LYS A 25 -16.67 -4.28 -9.12
C LYS A 25 -15.32 -4.68 -9.71
N MET A 26 -15.28 -5.11 -10.97
CA MET A 26 -14.01 -5.45 -11.64
C MET A 26 -13.06 -4.24 -11.70
N GLN A 27 -13.59 -3.04 -11.97
CA GLN A 27 -12.81 -1.81 -11.98
C GLN A 27 -12.27 -1.46 -10.58
N LEU A 28 -13.11 -1.56 -9.55
CA LEU A 28 -12.67 -1.36 -8.16
C LEU A 28 -11.60 -2.37 -7.73
N ASP A 29 -11.78 -3.64 -8.07
CA ASP A 29 -10.81 -4.70 -7.77
C ASP A 29 -9.48 -4.46 -8.49
N GLN A 30 -9.52 -4.00 -9.75
CA GLN A 30 -8.31 -3.63 -10.50
C GLN A 30 -7.60 -2.44 -9.85
N ILE A 31 -8.32 -1.37 -9.52
CA ILE A 31 -7.75 -0.19 -8.84
C ILE A 31 -7.12 -0.61 -7.51
N ARG A 32 -7.80 -1.44 -6.72
CA ARG A 32 -7.29 -1.93 -5.45
C ARG A 32 -6.02 -2.75 -5.64
N LYS A 33 -5.97 -3.61 -6.67
CA LYS A 33 -4.80 -4.41 -6.99
C LYS A 33 -3.62 -3.51 -7.37
N ASP A 34 -3.83 -2.54 -8.24
CA ASP A 34 -2.77 -1.62 -8.69
C ASP A 34 -2.20 -0.80 -7.52
N LEU A 35 -3.07 -0.28 -6.64
CA LEU A 35 -2.62 0.47 -5.45
C LEU A 35 -1.87 -0.42 -4.45
N ASN A 36 -2.29 -1.67 -4.25
CA ASN A 36 -1.59 -2.62 -3.39
C ASN A 36 -0.23 -3.02 -3.98
N GLU A 37 -0.14 -3.19 -5.30
CA GLU A 37 1.12 -3.47 -6.00
C GLU A 37 2.09 -2.29 -5.80
N GLU A 38 1.61 -1.06 -6.01
CA GLU A 38 2.38 0.17 -5.78
C GLU A 38 2.88 0.25 -4.32
N PHE A 39 1.99 0.00 -3.36
CA PHE A 39 2.36 -0.02 -1.94
C PHE A 39 3.43 -1.08 -1.66
N ARG A 40 3.26 -2.30 -2.18
CA ARG A 40 4.17 -3.42 -1.94
C ARG A 40 5.57 -3.15 -2.48
N ILE A 41 5.68 -2.50 -3.64
CA ILE A 41 6.95 -2.11 -4.24
C ILE A 41 7.65 -1.05 -3.38
N VAL A 42 6.92 -0.01 -2.99
CA VAL A 42 7.46 1.08 -2.16
C VAL A 42 7.89 0.57 -0.77
N GLU A 43 7.03 -0.24 -0.15
CA GLU A 43 7.30 -0.89 1.12
C GLU A 43 8.54 -1.79 1.00
N GLY A 44 8.61 -2.64 -0.03
CA GLY A 44 9.74 -3.52 -0.30
C GLY A 44 11.06 -2.77 -0.44
N ALA A 45 11.11 -1.73 -1.27
CA ALA A 45 12.29 -0.91 -1.47
C ALA A 45 12.74 -0.17 -0.18
N THR A 46 11.77 0.26 0.63
CA THR A 46 12.06 0.90 1.92
C THR A 46 12.71 -0.09 2.90
N PHE A 47 12.15 -1.31 3.00
CA PHE A 47 12.71 -2.36 3.85
C PHE A 47 14.06 -2.87 3.35
N GLU A 48 14.27 -2.97 2.04
CA GLU A 48 15.56 -3.36 1.46
C GLU A 48 16.66 -2.34 1.82
N ARG A 49 16.34 -1.04 1.76
CA ARG A 49 17.25 0.02 2.19
C ARG A 49 17.53 -0.03 3.69
N LEU A 50 16.50 -0.28 4.51
CA LEU A 50 16.67 -0.46 5.95
C LEU A 50 17.53 -1.69 6.26
N ARG A 51 17.32 -2.81 5.56
CA ARG A 51 18.10 -4.05 5.71
C ARG A 51 19.58 -3.77 5.54
N ALA A 52 19.95 -3.08 4.47
CA ALA A 52 21.34 -2.72 4.20
C ALA A 52 21.97 -1.84 5.30
N ALA A 53 21.18 -1.01 5.98
CA ALA A 53 21.65 -0.17 7.09
C ALA A 53 21.67 -0.90 8.44
N LEU A 54 20.75 -1.84 8.65
CA LEU A 54 20.58 -2.57 9.91
C LEU A 54 21.52 -3.79 10.01
N VAL A 55 21.79 -4.49 8.90
CA VAL A 55 22.68 -5.66 8.90
C VAL A 55 24.08 -5.25 9.34
N GLY A 56 24.61 -5.94 10.35
CA GLY A 56 25.90 -5.61 10.98
C GLY A 56 25.83 -4.51 12.05
N ALA A 57 24.68 -3.88 12.26
CA ALA A 57 24.47 -2.96 13.37
C ALA A 57 24.09 -3.71 14.65
N LYS A 58 24.46 -3.13 15.81
CA LYS A 58 24.05 -3.67 17.12
C LYS A 58 22.67 -3.18 17.51
N ALA A 59 21.82 -4.11 17.93
CA ALA A 59 20.52 -3.80 18.48
C ALA A 59 20.52 -3.87 20.01
N GLU A 60 19.98 -2.84 20.65
CA GLU A 60 19.73 -2.78 22.10
C GLU A 60 18.59 -3.71 22.51
N GLY A 61 17.68 -4.06 21.60
CA GLY A 61 16.63 -5.04 21.84
C GLY A 61 15.62 -5.15 20.70
N GLY A 62 14.87 -6.24 20.68
CA GLY A 62 13.89 -6.50 19.63
C GLY A 62 13.13 -7.81 19.84
N PRO A 63 12.06 -8.05 19.06
CA PRO A 63 11.36 -9.33 19.08
C PRO A 63 12.30 -10.47 18.72
N ALA A 64 12.46 -11.43 19.63
CA ALA A 64 13.39 -12.56 19.48
C ALA A 64 14.89 -12.20 19.44
N LEU A 65 15.30 -11.03 19.97
CA LEU A 65 16.70 -10.62 20.02
C LEU A 65 17.16 -10.23 21.44
N LYS A 66 18.39 -10.62 21.81
CA LYS A 66 19.01 -10.23 23.07
C LYS A 66 19.68 -8.86 22.96
N LYS A 67 19.72 -8.12 24.06
CA LYS A 67 20.38 -6.81 24.12
C LYS A 67 21.86 -6.91 23.71
N GLY A 68 22.27 -6.05 22.77
CA GLY A 68 23.63 -5.97 22.26
C GLY A 68 23.98 -6.98 21.17
N THR A 69 22.99 -7.70 20.63
CA THR A 69 23.21 -8.65 19.52
C THR A 69 23.29 -7.89 18.20
N GLU A 70 24.17 -8.35 17.31
CA GLU A 70 24.26 -7.83 15.94
C GLU A 70 23.09 -8.35 15.10
N ILE A 71 22.50 -7.47 14.29
CA ILE A 71 21.43 -7.81 13.37
C ILE A 71 22.02 -8.57 12.19
N THR A 72 21.48 -9.75 11.92
CA THR A 72 21.83 -10.57 10.75
C THR A 72 20.70 -10.58 9.73
N ASP A 73 21.08 -10.92 8.52
CA ASP A 73 20.20 -11.05 7.37
C ASP A 73 19.09 -12.10 7.61
N ASP A 74 19.48 -13.28 8.11
CA ASP A 74 18.57 -14.37 8.49
C ASP A 74 17.55 -13.95 9.57
N TYR A 75 17.99 -13.13 10.53
CA TYR A 75 17.09 -12.64 11.58
C TYR A 75 16.04 -11.71 11.01
N LEU A 76 16.44 -10.81 10.11
CA LEU A 76 15.51 -9.90 9.45
C LEU A 76 14.52 -10.64 8.53
N ASP A 77 14.95 -11.71 7.85
CA ASP A 77 14.08 -12.55 7.03
C ASP A 77 13.08 -13.38 7.85
N GLY A 78 13.44 -13.75 9.09
CA GLY A 78 12.54 -14.42 10.04
C GLY A 78 11.52 -13.50 10.71
N LEU A 79 11.67 -12.18 10.58
CA LEU A 79 10.78 -11.19 11.19
C LEU A 79 9.72 -10.68 10.22
N GLU A 80 8.52 -10.48 10.74
CA GLU A 80 7.48 -9.76 10.00
C GLU A 80 7.83 -8.28 9.86
N ARG A 81 7.46 -7.66 8.74
CA ARG A 81 7.69 -6.22 8.45
C ARG A 81 7.27 -5.29 9.59
N GLY A 82 6.13 -5.58 10.25
CA GLY A 82 5.64 -4.80 11.39
C GLY A 82 6.49 -4.94 12.66
N GLN A 83 7.30 -5.99 12.77
CA GLN A 83 8.22 -6.21 13.89
C GLN A 83 9.52 -5.43 13.76
N TRP A 84 9.90 -5.02 12.54
CA TRP A 84 11.12 -4.23 12.30
C TRP A 84 11.06 -2.88 13.03
N PHE A 85 9.89 -2.24 13.05
CA PHE A 85 9.68 -0.98 13.78
C PHE A 85 9.69 -1.13 15.31
N LYS A 86 9.67 -2.37 15.83
CA LYS A 86 9.83 -2.65 17.26
C LYS A 86 11.28 -2.90 17.65
N LEU A 87 12.19 -2.97 16.67
CA LEU A 87 13.61 -3.08 16.92
C LEU A 87 14.12 -1.76 17.50
N ARG A 88 14.95 -1.87 18.53
CA ARG A 88 15.72 -0.75 19.08
C ARG A 88 17.18 -0.95 18.75
N MET A 89 17.71 -0.07 17.92
CA MET A 89 19.13 -0.05 17.57
C MET A 89 19.93 0.63 18.68
N ALA A 90 21.19 0.23 18.82
CA ALA A 90 22.14 0.91 19.69
C ALA A 90 22.58 2.27 19.11
N ASP A 91 22.47 2.44 17.80
CA ASP A 91 22.76 3.68 17.10
C ASP A 91 21.48 4.51 16.93
N ASP A 92 21.50 5.74 17.44
CA ASP A 92 20.40 6.70 17.30
C ASP A 92 20.10 7.06 15.84
N ALA A 93 21.11 7.08 14.97
CA ALA A 93 20.91 7.38 13.55
C ALA A 93 20.08 6.28 12.86
N LEU A 94 20.23 5.03 13.27
CA LEU A 94 19.41 3.92 12.75
C LEU A 94 17.99 3.94 13.31
N ASN A 95 17.82 4.32 14.57
CA ASN A 95 16.48 4.52 15.15
C ASN A 95 15.73 5.64 14.41
N GLU A 96 16.39 6.75 14.11
CA GLU A 96 15.79 7.84 13.33
C GLU A 96 15.41 7.39 11.90
N GLN A 97 16.24 6.54 11.26
CA GLN A 97 15.90 5.95 9.96
C GLN A 97 14.68 5.04 10.02
N LEU A 98 14.58 4.21 11.07
CA LEU A 98 13.42 3.34 11.29
C LEU A 98 12.13 4.16 11.48
N GLU A 99 12.16 5.20 12.30
CA GLU A 99 11.02 6.10 12.50
C GLU A 99 10.62 6.83 11.21
N LYS A 100 11.61 7.37 10.47
CA LYS A 100 11.35 8.03 9.18
C LYS A 100 10.74 7.07 8.16
N ALA A 101 11.25 5.85 8.09
CA ALA A 101 10.70 4.83 7.21
C ALA A 101 9.27 4.43 7.61
N GLN A 102 9.01 4.29 8.91
CA GLN A 102 7.66 4.01 9.42
C GLN A 102 6.68 5.12 9.06
N ALA A 103 7.07 6.38 9.28
CA ALA A 103 6.27 7.54 8.93
C ALA A 103 6.01 7.61 7.42
N TYR A 104 7.04 7.37 6.60
CA TYR A 104 6.92 7.34 5.14
C TYR A 104 5.96 6.26 4.63
N ILE A 105 6.06 5.04 5.17
CA ILE A 105 5.15 3.94 4.81
C ILE A 105 3.71 4.25 5.25
N SER A 106 3.54 4.80 6.45
CA SER A 106 2.23 5.20 6.97
C SER A 106 1.57 6.29 6.13
N ASP A 107 2.33 7.34 5.78
CA ASP A 107 1.87 8.43 4.92
C ASP A 107 1.49 7.92 3.53
N ARG A 108 2.36 7.08 2.93
CA ARG A 108 2.08 6.48 1.63
C ARG A 108 0.83 5.61 1.65
N ARG A 109 0.62 4.84 2.72
CA ARG A 109 -0.59 4.04 2.90
C ARG A 109 -1.84 4.90 2.94
N GLN A 110 -1.82 5.97 3.76
CA GLN A 110 -2.95 6.90 3.85
C GLN A 110 -3.26 7.53 2.50
N LEU A 111 -2.23 7.96 1.76
CA LEU A 111 -2.39 8.55 0.44
C LEU A 111 -2.98 7.58 -0.59
N LEU A 112 -2.65 6.29 -0.50
CA LEU A 112 -3.22 5.26 -1.37
C LEU A 112 -4.68 4.95 -1.00
N ASP A 113 -5.01 4.91 0.29
CA ASP A 113 -6.38 4.74 0.78
C ASP A 113 -7.26 5.93 0.36
N ASP A 114 -6.76 7.16 0.46
CA ASP A 114 -7.46 8.37 0.00
C ASP A 114 -7.70 8.35 -1.52
N LYS A 115 -6.69 7.93 -2.29
CA LYS A 115 -6.83 7.74 -3.75
C LYS A 115 -7.85 6.66 -4.09
N PHE A 116 -7.90 5.57 -3.32
CA PHE A 116 -8.87 4.50 -3.51
C PHE A 116 -10.28 5.01 -3.27
N GLU A 117 -10.53 5.71 -2.17
CA GLU A 117 -11.84 6.25 -1.85
C GLU A 117 -12.29 7.34 -2.83
N ASP A 118 -11.38 8.20 -3.32
CA ASP A 118 -11.71 9.18 -4.37
C ASP A 118 -12.10 8.49 -5.68
N LYS A 119 -11.33 7.49 -6.12
CA LYS A 119 -11.65 6.71 -7.33
C LYS A 119 -12.97 5.95 -7.18
N LYS A 120 -13.20 5.33 -6.03
CA LYS A 120 -14.43 4.61 -5.71
C LYS A 120 -15.64 5.53 -5.73
N ARG A 121 -15.53 6.72 -5.12
CA ARG A 121 -16.59 7.73 -5.16
C ARG A 121 -16.91 8.17 -6.59
N LYS A 122 -15.89 8.43 -7.41
CA LYS A 122 -16.07 8.80 -8.84
C LYS A 122 -16.71 7.68 -9.66
N LEU A 123 -16.33 6.43 -9.41
CA LEU A 123 -16.92 5.27 -10.06
C LEU A 123 -18.40 5.12 -9.70
N GLN A 124 -18.74 5.38 -8.43
CA GLN A 124 -20.10 5.29 -7.91
C GLN A 124 -20.99 6.48 -8.31
N GLN A 125 -20.42 7.69 -8.42
CA GLN A 125 -21.10 8.94 -8.81
C GLN A 125 -21.22 9.15 -10.32
N GLY A 126 -20.59 8.30 -11.14
CA GLY A 126 -20.60 8.43 -12.60
C GLY A 126 -21.99 8.37 -13.27
N ASP A 127 -23.05 8.06 -12.51
CA ASP A 127 -24.44 8.09 -12.96
C ASP A 127 -25.14 9.46 -12.74
N ASP A 128 -24.63 10.34 -11.87
CA ASP A 128 -25.27 11.63 -11.53
C ASP A 128 -24.83 12.77 -12.49
N LEU A 129 -24.72 12.45 -13.79
CA LEU A 129 -24.50 13.45 -14.82
C LEU A 129 -25.81 14.22 -15.04
N ALA A 130 -25.73 15.54 -14.83
CA ALA A 130 -26.84 16.49 -14.77
C ALA A 130 -27.99 16.20 -15.77
N PRO A 131 -29.25 16.18 -15.31
CA PRO A 131 -30.39 16.13 -16.22
C PRO A 131 -30.40 17.41 -17.05
N GLY A 132 -30.16 17.26 -18.36
CA GLY A 132 -30.55 18.23 -19.37
C GLY A 132 -32.04 18.14 -19.68
#